data_AF-A0A9D1LV19-F1
#
_entry.id   AF-A0A9D1LV19-F1
#
_cell.length_a   1.000
_cell.length_b   1.000
_cell.length_c   1.000
_cell.angle_alpha   90.00
_cell.angle_beta   90.00
_cell.angle_gamma   90.00
#
_symmetry.space_group_name_H-M   'P 1'
#
loop_
_entity.id
_entity.type
_entity.pdbx_description
1 polymer ?
#
loop_
_entity_poly.entity_id
_entity_poly.type
_entity_poly.pdbx_seq_one_letter_code
_entity_poly.pdbx_strand_id
1 'polypeptide(L)'
;RPLGVDNLIGGDAVQKRGIAEIIGRLEGYIREQGGEAGSAVVIKSILLEFLFNLNRLSKKSKSSSRQDGQVKDIIVYINENITSELNLDIIADNFFMNKYHLCHIFKEQTGFTVNKYITYKRILLARELYAAGRTLTQASVEAGFGNYSNFYKMYMKETGVPPREGMRQN
;
A
#
# COMPACT_ATOMS: atom_id res chain seq x y z
N ARG A 1 -16.50 1.96 -3.50
CA ARG A 1 -17.01 2.34 -2.16
C ARG A 1 -17.48 3.78 -2.27
N PRO A 2 -18.64 4.16 -1.70
CA PRO A 2 -19.00 5.57 -1.58
C PRO A 2 -17.95 6.31 -0.75
N LEU A 3 -17.68 7.57 -1.10
CA LEU A 3 -16.73 8.43 -0.37
C LEU A 3 -17.20 8.61 1.08
N GLY A 4 -16.29 8.47 2.06
CA GLY A 4 -16.54 8.83 3.46
C GLY A 4 -17.08 7.74 4.38
N VAL A 5 -17.26 6.50 3.93
CA VAL A 5 -17.66 5.36 4.80
C VAL A 5 -16.42 4.63 5.32
N ASP A 6 -16.39 4.32 6.62
CA ASP A 6 -15.30 3.63 7.35
C ASP A 6 -13.96 4.39 7.41
N ASN A 7 -13.98 5.72 7.50
CA ASN A 7 -12.75 6.50 7.68
C ASN A 7 -12.11 6.22 9.06
N LEU A 8 -10.81 5.90 9.07
CA LEU A 8 -10.02 5.76 10.30
C LEU A 8 -9.92 7.05 11.13
N ILE A 9 -10.18 8.20 10.50
CA ILE A 9 -10.24 9.51 11.13
C ILE A 9 -11.59 10.13 10.75
N GLY A 10 -12.44 10.38 11.74
CA GLY A 10 -13.72 11.06 11.56
C GLY A 10 -13.56 12.47 10.98
N GLY A 11 -14.50 12.90 10.14
CA GLY A 11 -14.45 14.23 9.50
C GLY A 11 -14.45 15.38 10.51
N ASP A 12 -15.10 15.18 11.66
CA ASP A 12 -15.05 16.10 12.80
C ASP A 12 -13.63 16.26 13.37
N ALA A 13 -12.88 15.16 13.48
CA ALA A 13 -11.51 15.17 13.96
C ALA A 13 -10.55 15.82 12.94
N VAL A 14 -10.83 15.67 11.64
CA VAL A 14 -10.10 16.33 10.55
C VAL A 14 -10.30 17.85 10.62
N GLN A 15 -11.54 18.32 10.76
CA GLN A 15 -11.86 19.75 10.84
C GLN A 15 -11.34 20.37 12.15
N LYS A 16 -11.64 19.75 13.30
CA LYS A 16 -11.26 20.28 14.63
C LYS A 16 -9.75 20.43 14.82
N ARG A 17 -8.94 19.66 14.08
CA ARG A 17 -7.47 19.68 14.19
C ARG A 17 -6.76 20.35 13.02
N GLY A 18 -7.50 21.05 12.14
CA GLY A 18 -6.91 21.79 11.02
C GLY A 18 -6.23 20.90 9.97
N ILE A 19 -6.53 19.59 9.93
CA ILE A 19 -5.88 18.67 8.98
C ILE A 19 -6.25 19.04 7.54
N ALA A 20 -7.51 19.45 7.31
CA ALA A 20 -7.95 19.94 6.01
C ALA A 20 -7.20 21.21 5.58
N GLU A 21 -6.90 22.10 6.53
CA GLU A 21 -6.18 23.36 6.28
C GLU A 21 -4.71 23.09 5.93
N ILE A 22 -4.07 22.11 6.59
CA ILE A 22 -2.71 21.67 6.28
C ILE A 22 -2.65 21.12 4.86
N ILE A 23 -3.63 20.31 4.43
CA ILE A 23 -3.70 19.79 3.06
C ILE A 23 -3.90 20.93 2.06
N GLY A 24 -4.82 21.86 2.31
CA GLY A 24 -5.03 23.02 1.43
C GLY A 24 -3.77 23.88 1.27
N ARG A 25 -3.03 24.11 2.36
CA ARG A 25 -1.73 24.79 2.32
C ARG A 25 -0.71 24.03 1.47
N LEU A 26 -0.61 22.70 1.68
CA LEU A 26 0.30 21.85 0.90
C LEU A 26 -0.01 21.92 -0.60
N GLU A 27 -1.29 21.83 -0.98
CA GLU A 27 -1.74 21.90 -2.37
C GLU A 27 -1.46 23.28 -3.00
N GLY A 28 -1.69 24.37 -2.26
CA GLY A 28 -1.34 25.72 -2.69
C GLY A 28 0.15 25.85 -2.99
N TYR A 29 1.01 25.43 -2.06
CA TYR A 29 2.46 25.49 -2.24
C TYR A 29 2.98 24.65 -3.41
N ILE A 30 2.43 23.44 -3.60
CA ILE A 30 2.80 22.58 -4.73
C ILE A 30 2.42 23.24 -6.07
N ARG A 31 1.25 23.89 -6.14
CA ARG A 31 0.77 24.55 -7.36
C ARG A 31 1.52 25.85 -7.68
N GLU A 32 1.84 26.65 -6.67
CA GLU A 32 2.38 28.01 -6.86
C GLU A 32 3.91 28.07 -6.91
N GLN A 33 4.63 27.15 -6.25
CA GLN A 33 6.08 27.22 -6.07
C GLN A 33 6.83 25.92 -6.40
N GLY A 34 6.22 24.99 -7.13
CA GLY A 34 6.71 23.61 -7.39
C GLY A 34 8.07 23.45 -8.12
N GLY A 35 8.88 24.50 -8.26
CA GLY A 35 10.20 24.46 -8.90
C GLY A 35 11.29 25.33 -8.25
N GLU A 36 11.02 26.06 -7.16
CA GLU A 36 12.02 26.93 -6.53
C GLU A 36 12.87 26.20 -5.48
N ALA A 37 14.14 26.60 -5.34
CA ALA A 37 15.13 25.95 -4.46
C ALA A 37 14.78 25.99 -2.95
N GLY A 38 13.72 26.69 -2.52
CA GLY A 38 13.19 26.70 -1.15
C GLY A 38 11.91 25.87 -0.93
N SER A 39 11.23 25.47 -2.00
CA SER A 39 9.92 24.79 -1.95
C SER A 39 9.97 23.47 -1.18
N ALA A 40 11.07 22.71 -1.34
CA ALA A 40 11.26 21.44 -0.67
C ALA A 40 11.29 21.54 0.86
N VAL A 41 11.83 22.64 1.42
CA VAL A 41 11.89 22.84 2.88
C VAL A 41 10.50 23.13 3.44
N VAL A 42 9.72 23.95 2.74
CA VAL A 42 8.35 24.29 3.11
C VAL A 42 7.44 23.06 3.02
N ILE A 43 7.50 22.32 1.91
CA ILE A 43 6.76 21.08 1.72
C ILE A 43 7.09 20.07 2.83
N LYS A 44 8.38 19.89 3.15
CA LYS A 44 8.80 19.02 4.26
C LYS A 44 8.27 19.48 5.60
N SER A 45 8.25 20.78 5.87
CA SER A 45 7.73 21.34 7.12
C SER A 45 6.23 21.13 7.27
N ILE A 46 5.46 21.36 6.21
CA ILE A 46 4.01 21.11 6.17
C ILE A 46 3.72 19.61 6.32
N LEU A 47 4.52 18.75 5.68
CA LEU A 47 4.40 17.31 5.81
C LEU A 47 4.71 16.84 7.25
N LEU A 48 5.71 17.42 7.92
CA LEU A 48 6.01 17.12 9.33
C LEU A 48 4.85 17.54 10.25
N GLU A 49 4.27 18.72 10.01
CA GLU A 49 3.09 19.20 10.74
C GLU A 49 1.89 18.25 10.55
N PHE A 50 1.65 17.80 9.31
CA PHE A 50 0.62 16.82 8.99
C PHE A 50 0.86 15.49 9.73
N LEU A 51 2.06 14.92 9.62
CA LEU A 51 2.42 13.65 10.27
C LEU A 51 2.35 13.73 11.80
N PHE A 52 2.73 14.85 12.40
CA PHE A 52 2.61 15.08 13.83
C PHE A 52 1.13 15.04 14.27
N ASN A 53 0.25 15.70 13.53
CA ASN A 53 -1.18 15.72 13.84
C ASN A 53 -1.84 14.34 13.65
N LEU A 54 -1.46 13.60 12.61
CA LEU A 54 -1.89 12.21 12.41
C LEU A 54 -1.44 11.30 13.56
N ASN A 55 -0.18 11.39 13.98
CA ASN A 55 0.35 10.60 15.09
C ASN A 55 -0.35 10.90 16.43
N ARG A 56 -0.78 12.14 16.65
CA ARG A 56 -1.58 12.50 17.83
C ARG A 56 -3.01 11.99 17.78
N LEU A 57 -3.55 11.71 16.60
CA LEU A 57 -4.85 11.05 16.44
C LEU A 57 -4.73 9.54 16.69
N SER A 58 -3.71 8.89 16.12
CA SER A 58 -3.50 7.44 16.30
C SER A 58 -3.15 7.06 17.75
N LYS A 59 -2.40 7.89 18.47
CA LYS A 59 -2.04 7.61 19.89
C LYS A 59 -3.25 7.56 20.83
N LYS A 60 -4.38 8.19 20.49
CA LYS A 60 -5.62 8.13 21.29
C LYS A 60 -6.47 6.88 21.01
N SER A 61 -6.25 6.16 19.90
CA SER A 61 -6.96 4.91 19.57
C SER A 61 -6.12 3.64 19.86
N LYS A 62 -5.05 3.74 20.67
CA LYS A 62 -4.15 2.64 21.04
C LYS A 62 -4.79 1.58 21.96
N SER A 63 -6.04 1.20 21.74
CA SER A 63 -6.46 -0.17 22.03
C SER A 63 -6.01 -1.02 20.83
N SER A 64 -4.71 -1.29 20.71
CA SER A 64 -4.22 -2.23 19.68
C SER A 64 -4.87 -3.57 19.96
N SER A 65 -5.84 -3.94 19.15
CA SER A 65 -6.55 -5.20 19.33
C SER A 65 -5.57 -6.35 19.05
N ARG A 66 -5.83 -7.53 19.62
CA ARG A 66 -5.05 -8.75 19.28
C ARG A 66 -5.05 -9.01 17.76
N GLN A 67 -6.12 -8.62 17.06
CA GLN A 67 -6.25 -8.76 15.61
C GLN A 67 -5.31 -7.82 14.84
N ASP A 68 -5.03 -6.61 15.35
CA ASP A 68 -4.08 -5.67 14.73
C ASP A 68 -2.65 -6.23 14.74
N GLY A 69 -2.27 -6.94 15.82
CA GLY A 69 -0.98 -7.63 15.91
C GLY A 69 -0.91 -8.78 14.90
N GLN A 70 -1.95 -9.62 14.87
CA GLN A 70 -2.00 -10.79 14.00
C GLN A 70 -1.94 -10.42 12.51
N VAL A 71 -2.65 -9.36 12.07
CA VAL A 71 -2.58 -8.92 10.66
C VAL A 71 -1.20 -8.36 10.30
N LYS A 72 -0.51 -7.69 11.24
CA LYS A 72 0.88 -7.24 11.00
C LYS A 72 1.81 -8.43 10.78
N ASP A 73 1.71 -9.46 11.61
CA ASP A 73 2.53 -10.66 11.48
C ASP A 73 2.25 -11.37 10.15
N ILE A 74 0.99 -11.44 9.73
CA ILE A 74 0.60 -11.96 8.40
C ILE A 74 1.24 -11.13 7.29
N ILE A 75 1.22 -9.80 7.37
CA ILE A 75 1.85 -8.92 6.37
C ILE A 75 3.36 -9.17 6.29
N VAL A 76 4.04 -9.30 7.44
CA VAL A 76 5.47 -9.62 7.50
C VAL A 76 5.75 -10.94 6.79
N TYR A 77 5.01 -11.99 7.15
CA TYR A 77 5.14 -13.31 6.54
C TYR A 77 4.95 -13.28 5.01
N ILE A 78 3.92 -12.60 4.52
CA ILE A 78 3.67 -12.47 3.06
C ILE A 78 4.86 -11.77 2.38
N ASN A 79 5.39 -10.70 2.98
CA ASN A 79 6.49 -9.94 2.38
C ASN A 79 7.80 -10.74 2.34
N GLU A 80 8.11 -11.49 3.39
CA GLU A 80 9.29 -12.37 3.44
C GLU A 80 9.21 -13.53 2.46
N ASN A 81 7.99 -13.99 2.13
CA ASN A 81 7.74 -15.12 1.23
C ASN A 81 7.17 -14.70 -0.14
N ILE A 82 7.35 -13.44 -0.55
CA ILE A 82 6.62 -12.87 -1.70
C ILE A 82 6.96 -13.53 -3.04
N THR A 83 8.20 -14.01 -3.19
CA THR A 83 8.71 -14.67 -4.39
C THR A 83 8.42 -16.18 -4.42
N SER A 84 8.07 -16.75 -3.28
CA SER A 84 7.77 -18.17 -3.12
C SER A 84 6.32 -18.50 -3.50
N GLU A 85 5.99 -19.80 -3.55
CA GLU A 85 4.59 -20.21 -3.67
C GLU A 85 3.81 -19.75 -2.44
N LEU A 86 2.80 -18.92 -2.67
CA LEU A 86 2.03 -18.28 -1.61
C LEU A 86 0.56 -18.25 -2.03
N ASN A 87 -0.30 -18.83 -1.20
CA ASN A 87 -1.74 -18.85 -1.40
C ASN A 87 -2.46 -18.78 -0.05
N LEU A 88 -3.79 -18.69 -0.09
CA LEU A 88 -4.60 -18.55 1.12
C LEU A 88 -4.51 -19.76 2.06
N ASP A 89 -4.35 -20.98 1.53
CA ASP A 89 -4.16 -22.19 2.36
C ASP A 89 -2.88 -22.08 3.19
N ILE A 90 -1.76 -21.81 2.52
CA ILE A 90 -0.43 -21.71 3.15
C ILE A 90 -0.43 -20.67 4.27
N ILE A 91 -1.00 -19.49 4.00
CA ILE A 91 -1.06 -18.42 5.01
C ILE A 91 -2.00 -18.80 6.15
N ALA A 92 -3.16 -19.38 5.85
CA ALA A 92 -4.13 -19.78 6.87
C ALA A 92 -3.53 -20.85 7.80
N ASP A 93 -2.86 -21.85 7.24
CA ASP A 93 -2.22 -22.94 7.99
C ASP A 93 -1.08 -22.41 8.87
N ASN A 94 -0.22 -21.53 8.34
CA ASN A 94 0.91 -20.96 9.10
C ASN A 94 0.46 -20.14 10.32
N PHE A 95 -0.73 -19.55 10.28
CA PHE A 95 -1.29 -18.75 11.38
C PHE A 95 -2.40 -19.49 12.15
N PHE A 96 -2.61 -20.78 11.89
CA PHE A 96 -3.66 -21.60 12.51
C PHE A 96 -5.06 -20.97 12.40
N MET A 97 -5.38 -20.42 11.23
CA MET A 97 -6.63 -19.73 10.94
C MET A 97 -7.42 -20.49 9.87
N ASN A 98 -8.74 -20.29 9.85
CA ASN A 98 -9.50 -20.62 8.64
C ASN A 98 -9.40 -19.47 7.61
N LYS A 99 -9.51 -19.80 6.32
CA LYS A 99 -9.39 -18.82 5.22
C LYS A 99 -10.40 -17.69 5.29
N TYR A 100 -11.62 -17.97 5.73
CA TYR A 100 -12.68 -16.96 5.81
C TYR A 100 -12.29 -15.88 6.81
N HIS A 101 -11.85 -16.29 8.00
CA HIS A 101 -11.40 -15.41 9.05
C HIS A 101 -10.16 -14.61 8.62
N LEU A 102 -9.16 -15.27 8.03
CA LEU A 102 -7.98 -14.61 7.44
C LEU A 102 -8.39 -13.51 6.45
N CYS A 103 -9.23 -13.84 5.47
CA CYS A 103 -9.71 -12.89 4.47
C CYS A 103 -10.47 -11.72 5.09
N HIS A 104 -11.29 -12.01 6.10
CA HIS A 104 -12.11 -11.02 6.78
C HIS A 104 -11.25 -10.01 7.53
N ILE A 105 -10.41 -10.48 8.46
CA ILE A 105 -9.58 -9.57 9.29
C ILE A 105 -8.55 -8.83 8.45
N PHE A 106 -7.97 -9.49 7.42
CA PHE A 106 -6.99 -8.85 6.57
C PHE A 106 -7.63 -7.71 5.77
N LYS A 107 -8.85 -7.92 5.24
CA LYS A 107 -9.57 -6.88 4.48
C LYS A 107 -10.11 -5.76 5.35
N GLU A 108 -10.58 -6.09 6.55
CA GLU A 108 -11.03 -5.11 7.53
C GLU A 108 -9.88 -4.15 7.91
N GLN A 109 -8.70 -4.72 8.19
CA GLN A 109 -7.56 -3.96 8.68
C GLN A 109 -6.75 -3.26 7.58
N THR A 110 -6.59 -3.89 6.42
CA THR A 110 -5.75 -3.34 5.33
C THR A 110 -6.56 -2.63 4.24
N GLY A 111 -7.87 -2.91 4.15
CA GLY A 111 -8.69 -2.49 3.02
C GLY A 111 -8.49 -3.31 1.73
N PHE A 112 -7.56 -4.26 1.71
CA PHE A 112 -7.24 -5.11 0.55
C PHE A 112 -7.61 -6.57 0.81
N THR A 113 -7.90 -7.33 -0.24
CA THR A 113 -7.86 -8.80 -0.12
C THR A 113 -6.41 -9.25 -0.09
N VAL A 114 -6.13 -10.38 0.57
CA VAL A 114 -4.78 -10.99 0.62
C VAL A 114 -4.19 -11.18 -0.78
N ASN A 115 -4.98 -11.73 -1.72
CA ASN A 115 -4.52 -11.95 -3.10
C ASN A 115 -4.20 -10.64 -3.84
N LYS A 116 -4.97 -9.56 -3.59
CA LYS A 116 -4.70 -8.26 -4.18
C LYS A 116 -3.42 -7.65 -3.61
N TYR A 117 -3.20 -7.80 -2.31
CA TYR A 117 -1.96 -7.39 -1.65
C TYR A 117 -0.74 -8.11 -2.23
N ILE A 118 -0.79 -9.45 -2.32
CA ILE A 118 0.28 -10.27 -2.93
C ILE A 118 0.55 -9.81 -4.37
N THR A 119 -0.49 -9.71 -5.18
CA THR A 119 -0.36 -9.31 -6.59
C THR A 119 0.31 -7.95 -6.71
N TYR A 120 -0.14 -6.95 -5.94
CA TYR A 120 0.43 -5.61 -5.96
C TYR A 120 1.91 -5.60 -5.53
N LYS A 121 2.25 -6.30 -4.44
CA LYS A 121 3.63 -6.42 -3.96
C LYS A 121 4.54 -7.09 -5.00
N ARG A 122 4.07 -8.13 -5.67
CA ARG A 122 4.81 -8.78 -6.77
C ARG A 122 4.98 -7.86 -7.99
N ILE A 123 3.98 -7.05 -8.34
CA ILE A 123 4.11 -6.06 -9.42
C ILE A 123 5.21 -5.03 -9.09
N LEU A 124 5.24 -4.53 -7.85
CA LEU A 124 6.28 -3.60 -7.41
C LEU A 124 7.67 -4.23 -7.51
N LEU A 125 7.85 -5.45 -7.01
CA LEU A 125 9.12 -6.17 -7.11
C LEU A 125 9.52 -6.41 -8.58
N ALA A 126 8.58 -6.78 -9.45
CA ALA A 126 8.86 -6.93 -10.88
C ALA A 126 9.32 -5.62 -11.53
N ARG A 127 8.77 -4.47 -11.10
CA ARG A 127 9.23 -3.15 -11.56
C ARG A 127 10.66 -2.86 -11.11
N GLU A 128 10.98 -3.14 -9.84
CA GLU A 128 12.32 -2.96 -9.30
C GLU A 128 13.35 -3.83 -10.03
N LEU A 129 13.03 -5.10 -10.27
CA LEU A 129 13.89 -6.03 -11.02
C LEU A 129 14.09 -5.60 -12.48
N TYR A 130 13.02 -5.13 -13.13
CA TYR A 130 13.09 -4.60 -14.49
C TYR A 130 13.98 -3.34 -14.57
N ALA A 131 13.82 -2.42 -13.61
CA ALA A 131 14.67 -1.24 -13.50
C ALA A 131 16.14 -1.61 -13.22
N ALA A 132 16.39 -2.70 -12.51
CA ALA A 132 17.72 -3.28 -12.30
C ALA A 132 18.29 -4.03 -13.53
N GLY A 133 17.61 -4.00 -14.68
CA GLY A 133 18.10 -4.54 -15.95
C GLY A 133 17.65 -5.96 -16.28
N ARG A 134 16.76 -6.58 -15.48
CA ARG A 134 16.14 -7.87 -15.86
C ARG A 134 15.18 -7.68 -17.02
N THR A 135 15.05 -8.69 -17.87
CA THR A 135 13.96 -8.72 -18.87
C THR A 135 12.60 -8.83 -18.17
N LEU A 136 11.52 -8.36 -18.81
CA LEU A 136 10.16 -8.47 -18.23
C LEU A 136 9.80 -9.91 -17.86
N THR A 137 10.21 -10.88 -18.67
CA THR A 137 9.99 -12.31 -18.39
C THR A 137 10.73 -12.75 -17.14
N GLN A 138 12.02 -12.45 -17.01
CA GLN A 138 12.81 -12.77 -15.82
C GLN A 138 12.25 -12.09 -14.57
N ALA A 139 12.02 -10.78 -14.64
CA ALA A 139 11.46 -10.00 -13.55
C ALA A 139 10.10 -10.56 -13.07
N SER A 140 9.24 -11.00 -14.00
CA SER A 140 7.96 -11.61 -13.63
C SER A 140 8.10 -12.95 -12.90
N VAL A 141 9.06 -13.79 -13.31
CA VAL A 141 9.29 -15.09 -12.70
C VAL A 141 9.96 -14.92 -11.33
N GLU A 142 11.01 -14.10 -11.26
CA GLU A 142 11.73 -13.78 -10.02
C GLU A 142 10.82 -13.10 -8.98
N ALA A 143 9.84 -12.31 -9.42
CA ALA A 143 8.83 -11.72 -8.54
C ALA A 143 7.73 -12.71 -8.07
N GLY A 144 7.78 -13.98 -8.45
CA GLY A 144 6.86 -15.02 -7.95
C GLY A 144 5.55 -15.18 -8.73
N PHE A 145 5.42 -14.66 -9.96
CA PHE A 145 4.22 -14.92 -10.79
C PHE A 145 4.22 -16.31 -11.44
N GLY A 146 5.34 -17.04 -11.36
CA GLY A 146 5.55 -18.35 -11.97
C GLY A 146 5.79 -18.30 -13.48
N ASN A 147 5.01 -17.50 -14.22
CA ASN A 147 5.23 -17.26 -15.65
C ASN A 147 4.72 -15.88 -16.12
N TYR A 148 5.18 -15.49 -17.31
CA TYR A 148 4.85 -14.19 -17.90
C TYR A 148 3.37 -14.02 -18.23
N SER A 149 2.66 -15.08 -18.64
CA SER A 149 1.23 -15.01 -18.99
C SER A 149 0.37 -14.67 -17.77
N ASN A 150 0.68 -15.26 -16.62
CA ASN A 150 0.01 -14.95 -15.34
C ASN A 150 0.30 -13.51 -14.92
N PHE A 151 1.57 -13.10 -14.99
CA PHE A 151 1.98 -11.73 -14.72
C PHE A 151 1.24 -10.73 -15.62
N TYR A 152 1.21 -10.94 -16.93
CA TYR A 152 0.55 -10.03 -17.87
C TYR A 152 -0.93 -9.85 -17.53
N LYS A 153 -1.66 -10.95 -17.30
CA LYS A 153 -3.09 -10.92 -16.94
C LYS A 153 -3.31 -10.12 -15.65
N MET A 154 -2.50 -10.38 -14.62
CA MET A 154 -2.65 -9.70 -13.33
C MET A 154 -2.21 -8.23 -13.40
N TYR A 155 -1.13 -7.93 -14.12
CA TYR A 155 -0.65 -6.57 -14.32
C TYR A 155 -1.68 -5.71 -15.07
N MET A 156 -2.22 -6.20 -16.19
CA MET A 156 -3.29 -5.53 -16.93
C MET A 156 -4.50 -5.26 -16.05
N LYS A 157 -4.91 -6.27 -15.27
CA LYS A 157 -6.07 -6.16 -14.36
C LYS A 157 -5.87 -5.08 -13.30
N GLU A 158 -4.66 -4.96 -12.74
CA GLU A 158 -4.38 -4.01 -11.65
C GLU A 158 -4.01 -2.61 -12.13
N THR A 159 -3.37 -2.47 -13.29
CA THR A 159 -2.82 -1.19 -13.76
C THR A 159 -3.60 -0.57 -14.93
N GLY A 160 -4.40 -1.35 -15.64
CA GLY A 160 -5.14 -0.88 -16.83
C GLY A 160 -4.29 -0.68 -18.08
N VAL A 161 -2.96 -0.84 -18.01
CA VAL A 161 -2.04 -0.65 -19.14
C VAL A 161 -1.10 -1.85 -19.32
N PRO A 162 -0.56 -2.10 -20.53
CA PRO A 162 0.38 -3.19 -20.75
C PRO A 162 1.70 -3.02 -19.97
N PRO A 163 2.35 -4.11 -19.51
CA PRO A 163 3.64 -4.03 -18.82
C PRO A 163 4.71 -3.27 -19.59
N ARG A 164 4.81 -3.50 -20.90
CA ARG A 164 5.80 -2.82 -21.76
C ARG A 164 5.63 -1.30 -21.79
N GLU A 165 4.41 -0.81 -21.59
CA GLU A 165 4.11 0.61 -21.58
C GLU A 165 4.31 1.16 -20.16
N GLY A 166 3.67 0.54 -19.17
CA GLY A 166 3.68 1.04 -17.78
C GLY A 166 4.97 0.79 -16.98
N MET A 167 5.91 -0.01 -17.48
CA MET A 167 7.21 -0.24 -16.81
C MET A 167 8.38 0.56 -17.40
N ARG A 168 8.19 1.31 -18.49
CA ARG A 168 9.23 2.16 -19.10
C ARG A 168 9.33 3.56 -18.48
N GLN A 169 8.35 3.95 -17.68
CA GLN A 169 8.29 5.25 -17.01
C GLN A 169 8.86 5.12 -15.60
N ASN A 170 10.19 5.18 -15.48
CA ASN A 170 10.95 5.54 -14.27
C ASN A 170 12.40 5.82 -14.66
#